data_AF-E0MRL0-F1
#
_entry.id   AF-E0MRL0-F1
#
_cell.length_a   1.000
_cell.length_b   1.000
_cell.length_c   1.000
_cell.angle_alpha   90.00
_cell.angle_beta   90.00
_cell.angle_gamma   90.00
#
_symmetry.space_group_name_H-M   'P 1'
#
loop_
_entity.id
_entity.type
_entity.pdbx_description
1 polymer ?
#
loop_
_entity_poly.entity_id
_entity_poly.type
_entity_poly.pdbx_seq_one_letter_code
_entity_poly.pdbx_strand_id
1 'polypeptide(L)' 'MSASPDDMAKALQKLIDCVSFDVNGVMGKGGNGGLTSTETVRAADEARVLLWRYAREQGK' A
#
# COMPACT_ATOMS: atom_id res chain seq x y z
N MET A 1 11.81 -14.63 -7.58
CA MET A 1 11.04 -13.96 -8.65
C MET A 1 11.08 -12.47 -8.38
N SER A 2 11.49 -11.69 -9.37
CA SER A 2 11.45 -10.23 -9.28
C SER A 2 10.02 -9.73 -9.20
N ALA A 3 9.80 -8.62 -8.49
CA ALA A 3 8.50 -7.98 -8.48
C ALA A 3 8.26 -7.34 -9.85
N SER A 4 7.15 -7.68 -10.53
CA SER A 4 6.81 -6.99 -11.78
C SER A 4 6.39 -5.54 -11.50
N PRO A 5 6.53 -4.62 -12.46
CA PRO A 5 5.98 -3.26 -12.34
C PRO A 5 4.49 -3.25 -11.95
N ASP A 6 3.72 -4.20 -12.48
CA ASP A 6 2.29 -4.37 -12.17
C ASP A 6 2.05 -4.76 -10.70
N ASP A 7 2.90 -5.62 -10.13
CA ASP A 7 2.80 -5.99 -8.71
C ASP A 7 3.05 -4.78 -7.81
N MET A 8 4.01 -3.93 -8.19
CA MET A 8 4.30 -2.69 -7.47
C MET A 8 3.15 -1.70 -7.58
N ALA A 9 2.59 -1.50 -8.78
CA ALA A 9 1.45 -0.62 -9.00
C ALA A 9 0.23 -1.06 -8.18
N LYS A 10 -0.07 -2.37 -8.15
CA LYS A 10 -1.18 -2.92 -7.35
C LYS A 10 -0.99 -2.71 -5.86
N ALA A 11 0.21 -2.96 -5.33
CA ALA A 11 0.49 -2.77 -3.91
C ALA A 11 0.41 -1.29 -3.50
N LEU A 12 0.91 -0.38 -4.35
CA LEU A 12 0.80 1.06 -4.11
C LEU A 12 -0.65 1.54 -4.18
N GLN A 13 -1.42 1.07 -5.17
CA GLN A 13 -2.85 1.42 -5.27
C GLN A 13 -3.61 0.94 -4.03
N LYS A 14 -3.36 -0.29 -3.57
CA LYS A 14 -3.95 -0.82 -2.34
C LYS A 14 -3.63 0.06 -1.12
N LEU A 15 -2.37 0.49 -0.98
CA LEU A 15 -1.97 1.40 0.09
C LEU A 15 -2.70 2.76 0.00
N ILE A 16 -2.80 3.34 -1.19
CA ILE A 16 -3.53 4.59 -1.43
C ILE A 16 -5.00 4.45 -1.04
N ASP A 17 -5.63 3.34 -1.42
CA ASP A 17 -7.04 3.09 -1.12
C ASP A 17 -7.27 2.96 0.39
N CYS A 18 -6.36 2.29 1.11
CA CYS A 18 -6.44 2.15 2.57
C CYS A 18 -6.28 3.50 3.28
N VAL A 19 -5.31 4.32 2.86
CA VAL A 19 -5.13 5.68 3.41
C VAL A 19 -6.36 6.55 3.11
N SER A 20 -6.89 6.45 1.89
CA SER A 20 -8.08 7.19 1.49
C SER A 20 -9.29 6.79 2.34
N PHE A 21 -9.45 5.50 2.62
CA PHE A 21 -10.47 4.99 3.54
C PHE A 21 -10.25 5.51 4.96
N ASP A 22 -9.04 5.42 5.51
CA ASP A 22 -8.76 5.84 6.88
C ASP A 22 -9.10 7.33 7.11
N VAL A 23 -8.79 8.18 6.14
CA VAL A 23 -9.00 9.64 6.23
C VAL A 23 -10.43 10.04 5.87
N ASN A 24 -10.93 9.59 4.72
CA ASN A 24 -12.17 10.12 4.13
C ASN A 24 -13.36 9.16 4.27
N GLY A 25 -13.11 7.87 4.55
CA GLY A 25 -14.08 6.82 4.30
C GLY A 25 -14.35 6.64 2.80
N VAL A 26 -15.33 5.80 2.46
CA VAL A 26 -15.77 5.60 1.07
C VAL A 26 -17.25 5.27 1.02
N MET A 27 -17.92 5.78 0.00
CA MET A 27 -19.32 5.44 -0.33
C MET A 27 -20.28 5.54 0.87
N GLY A 28 -20.14 6.58 1.69
CA GLY A 28 -21.00 6.80 2.86
C GLY A 28 -20.65 5.95 4.09
N LYS A 29 -19.60 5.11 4.03
CA LYS A 29 -19.01 4.51 5.23
C LYS A 29 -18.03 5.49 5.85
N GLY A 30 -18.19 5.75 7.15
CA GLY A 30 -17.21 6.53 7.91
C GLY A 30 -15.84 5.86 7.85
N GLY A 31 -14.80 6.66 7.60
CA GLY A 31 -13.42 6.22 7.68
C GLY A 31 -12.99 5.97 9.13
N ASN A 32 -11.69 5.74 9.32
CA ASN A 32 -11.10 5.57 10.64
C ASN A 32 -10.76 6.90 11.33
N GLY A 33 -11.37 8.02 10.89
CA GLY A 33 -11.14 9.36 11.45
C GLY A 33 -9.70 9.86 11.32
N GLY A 34 -8.98 9.41 10.28
CA GLY A 34 -7.55 9.69 10.08
C GLY A 34 -6.60 8.83 10.91
N LEU A 35 -7.12 7.87 11.69
CA LEU A 35 -6.28 6.89 12.39
C LEU A 35 -5.81 5.81 11.40
N THR A 36 -4.55 5.40 11.49
CA THR A 36 -4.01 4.33 10.66
C THR A 36 -4.61 2.99 11.07
N SER A 37 -5.35 2.35 10.17
CA SER A 37 -5.91 1.02 10.40
C SER A 37 -4.84 -0.07 10.27
N THR A 38 -5.10 -1.24 10.86
CA THR A 38 -4.27 -2.43 10.67
C THR A 38 -4.15 -2.81 9.20
N GLU A 39 -5.18 -2.55 8.40
CA GLU A 39 -5.16 -2.82 6.96
C GLU A 39 -4.20 -1.90 6.21
N THR A 40 -4.18 -0.60 6.54
CA THR A 40 -3.18 0.34 6.04
C THR A 40 -1.75 -0.07 6.43
N VAL A 41 -1.53 -0.53 7.67
CA VAL A 41 -0.21 -1.02 8.10
C VAL A 41 0.23 -2.22 7.27
N ARG A 42 -0.65 -3.19 7.03
CA ARG A 42 -0.35 -4.37 6.20
C ARG A 42 -0.06 -3.99 4.75
N ALA A 43 -0.85 -3.10 4.16
CA ALA A 43 -0.62 -2.61 2.80
C ALA A 43 0.74 -1.88 2.67
N ALA A 44 1.13 -1.12 3.70
CA ALA A 44 2.43 -0.46 3.75
C ALA A 44 3.58 -1.47 3.83
N ASP A 45 3.45 -2.53 4.62
CA ASP A 45 4.45 -3.59 4.72
C ASP A 45 4.60 -4.37 3.40
N GLU A 46 3.49 -4.69 2.72
CA GLU A 46 3.50 -5.29 1.39
C GLU A 46 4.26 -4.43 0.37
N ALA A 47 3.94 -3.13 0.30
CA ALA A 47 4.63 -2.18 -0.56
C ALA A 47 6.13 -2.06 -0.22
N ARG A 48 6.48 -2.06 1.07
CA ARG A 48 7.87 -2.02 1.54
C ARG A 48 8.68 -3.22 1.06
N VAL A 49 8.12 -4.43 1.12
CA VAL A 49 8.80 -5.64 0.64
C VAL A 49 9.06 -5.59 -0.86
N LEU A 50 8.08 -5.13 -1.64
CA LEU A 50 8.23 -5.01 -3.10
C LEU A 50 9.26 -3.94 -3.47
N LEU A 51 9.24 -2.79 -2.81
CA LEU A 51 10.24 -1.74 -3.00
C LEU A 51 11.65 -2.24 -2.66
N TRP A 52 11.80 -2.98 -1.55
CA TRP A 52 13.09 -3.55 -1.16
C TRP A 52 13.62 -4.55 -2.21
N ARG A 53 12.75 -5.40 -2.77
CA ARG A 53 13.12 -6.32 -3.86
C ARG A 53 13.59 -5.57 -5.09
N TYR A 54 12.82 -4.57 -5.52
CA TYR A 54 13.16 -3.71 -6.67
C TYR A 54 14.50 -3.00 -6.47
N ALA A 55 14.72 -2.36 -5.33
CA ALA A 55 15.96 -1.63 -5.04
C ALA A 55 17.19 -2.55 -5.10
N ARG A 56 17.06 -3.82 -4.67
CA ARG A 56 18.14 -4.82 -4.76
C ARG A 56 18.40 -5.35 -6.16
N GLU A 57 17.42 -5.25 -7.04
CA GLU A 57 17.57 -5.60 -8.45
C GLU A 57 18.19 -4.46 -9.24
N GLN A 58 17.88 -3.21 -8.91
CA GLN A 58 18.49 -2.02 -9.53
C GLN A 58 19.89 -1.70 -8.96
N GLY A 59 20.16 -2.09 -7.71
CA GLY A 59 21.46 -1.94 -7.05
C GLY A 59 22.44 -3.08 -7.31
N LYS A 60 22.14 -3.95 -8.28
CA LYS A 60 23.07 -4.90 -8.88
C LYS A 60 23.63 -4.31 -10.17
#